data_AF-A0A6B3EIQ5-F1
#
_entry.id   AF-A0A6B3EIQ5-F1
#
_cell.length_a   1.000
_cell.length_b   1.000
_cell.length_c   1.000
_cell.angle_alpha   90.00
_cell.angle_beta   90.00
_cell.angle_gamma   90.00
#
_symmetry.space_group_name_H-M   'P 1'
#
loop_
_entity.id
_entity.type
_entity.pdbx_description
1 polymer ?
#
loop_
_entity_poly.entity_id
_entity_poly.type
_entity_poly.pdbx_seq_one_letter_code
_entity_poly.pdbx_strand_id
1 'polypeptide(L)'
;ALGQGPKTADEEHPPQTQVFAKGGVGQIIAVPGVASLILEQNPQLKGKLGFFPVPGKTAAKPGAVFTGGSDLVVTRRSDDHDAALKVIAELAG
;
A
#
# COMPACT_ATOMS: atom_id res chain seq x y z
N ALA A 1 -25.21 7.04 -3.12
CA ALA A 1 -24.21 5.99 -2.81
C ALA A 1 -24.39 4.87 -3.81
N LEU A 2 -23.40 4.62 -4.70
CA LEU A 2 -23.57 3.78 -5.90
C LEU A 2 -22.93 2.38 -5.78
N GLY A 3 -22.45 1.98 -4.60
CA GLY A 3 -21.82 0.67 -4.41
C GLY A 3 -22.84 -0.40 -4.00
N GLN A 4 -23.01 -1.44 -4.81
CA GLN A 4 -23.71 -2.69 -4.46
C GLN A 4 -22.72 -3.79 -4.00
N GLY A 5 -21.54 -3.40 -3.51
CA GLY A 5 -20.51 -4.32 -3.04
C GLY A 5 -20.99 -5.16 -1.85
N PRO A 6 -20.61 -6.45 -1.75
CA PRO A 6 -20.98 -7.29 -0.61
C PRO A 6 -20.43 -6.70 0.70
N LYS A 7 -21.25 -6.67 1.75
CA LYS A 7 -20.84 -6.12 3.07
C LYS A 7 -19.61 -6.80 3.69
N THR A 8 -19.31 -8.01 3.25
CA THR A 8 -18.22 -8.87 3.74
C THR A 8 -17.21 -9.20 2.65
N ALA A 9 -17.29 -8.58 1.47
CA ALA A 9 -16.24 -8.72 0.48
C ALA A 9 -15.07 -7.87 0.94
N ASP A 10 -13.99 -8.53 1.31
CA ASP A 10 -12.69 -7.89 1.40
C ASP A 10 -12.22 -7.60 -0.04
N GLU A 11 -11.81 -6.36 -0.28
CA GLU A 11 -11.59 -5.77 -1.61
C GLU A 11 -10.46 -6.46 -2.39
N GLU A 12 -9.63 -7.30 -1.76
CA GLU A 12 -8.40 -7.83 -2.35
C GLU A 12 -8.23 -9.36 -2.21
N HIS A 13 -9.09 -10.16 -2.86
CA HIS A 13 -8.98 -11.63 -2.88
C HIS A 13 -8.77 -12.23 -4.28
N PRO A 14 -7.61 -12.85 -4.58
CA PRO A 14 -6.38 -12.85 -3.78
C PRO A 14 -5.70 -11.47 -3.79
N PRO A 15 -4.83 -11.17 -2.81
CA PRO A 15 -4.05 -9.95 -2.83
C PRO A 15 -3.22 -9.84 -4.10
N GLN A 16 -3.24 -8.68 -4.77
CA GLN A 16 -2.55 -8.47 -6.04
C GLN A 16 -1.03 -8.66 -5.88
N THR A 17 -0.51 -8.29 -4.71
CA THR A 17 0.87 -8.57 -4.26
C THR A 17 1.24 -10.05 -4.39
N GLN A 18 0.35 -10.96 -3.95
CA GLN A 18 0.57 -12.40 -4.04
C GLN A 18 0.51 -12.90 -5.48
N VAL A 19 -0.37 -12.32 -6.31
CA VAL A 19 -0.44 -12.67 -7.72
C VAL A 19 0.87 -12.27 -8.43
N PHE A 20 1.39 -11.07 -8.16
CA PHE A 20 2.68 -10.64 -8.70
C PHE A 20 3.83 -11.54 -8.24
N ALA A 21 3.90 -11.87 -6.95
CA ALA A 21 4.96 -12.69 -6.39
C ALA A 21 5.02 -14.11 -6.99
N LYS A 22 3.89 -14.68 -7.42
CA LYS A 22 3.82 -15.98 -8.11
C LYS A 22 4.43 -15.97 -9.51
N GLY A 23 4.68 -14.79 -10.09
CA GLY A 23 5.15 -14.64 -11.47
C GLY A 23 4.01 -14.63 -12.50
N GLY A 24 4.35 -14.39 -13.77
CA GLY A 24 3.38 -14.24 -14.86
C GLY A 24 2.74 -12.84 -14.97
N VAL A 25 3.02 -11.95 -14.02
CA VAL A 25 2.66 -10.52 -14.06
C VAL A 25 3.93 -9.70 -14.22
N GLY A 26 4.01 -8.88 -15.26
CA GLY A 26 5.20 -8.07 -15.57
C GLY A 26 5.31 -6.76 -14.78
N GLN A 27 4.18 -6.23 -14.27
CA GLN A 27 4.13 -4.95 -13.58
C GLN A 27 2.96 -4.89 -12.60
N ILE A 28 3.17 -4.21 -11.47
CA ILE A 28 2.14 -3.85 -10.50
C ILE A 28 2.29 -2.37 -10.14
N ILE A 29 1.17 -1.66 -9.94
CA ILE A 29 1.16 -0.32 -9.36
C ILE A 29 0.88 -0.49 -7.87
N ALA A 30 1.84 -0.17 -7.03
CA ALA A 30 1.75 -0.40 -5.60
C ALA A 30 2.54 0.64 -4.80
N VAL A 31 2.22 0.76 -3.51
CA VAL A 31 3.01 1.57 -2.57
C VAL A 31 4.37 0.92 -2.29
N PRO A 32 5.41 1.70 -1.91
CA PRO A 32 6.78 1.17 -1.78
C PRO A 32 6.93 -0.06 -0.87
N GLY A 33 6.16 -0.15 0.22
CA GLY A 33 6.24 -1.27 1.16
C GLY A 33 5.89 -2.64 0.56
N VAL A 34 5.17 -2.67 -0.57
CA VAL A 34 4.79 -3.93 -1.24
C VAL A 34 6.01 -4.68 -1.79
N ALA A 35 7.10 -3.99 -2.13
CA ALA A 35 8.31 -4.66 -2.60
C ALA A 35 8.88 -5.64 -1.57
N SER A 36 8.87 -5.28 -0.29
CA SER A 36 9.32 -6.16 0.79
C SER A 36 8.43 -7.40 0.90
N LEU A 37 7.11 -7.23 0.84
CA LEU A 37 6.14 -8.33 0.89
C LEU A 37 6.29 -9.28 -0.31
N ILE A 38 6.56 -8.76 -1.51
CA ILE A 38 6.86 -9.58 -2.69
C ILE A 38 8.13 -10.41 -2.45
N LEU A 39 9.18 -9.80 -1.90
CA LEU A 39 10.44 -10.49 -1.64
C LEU A 39 10.35 -11.53 -0.52
N GLU A 40 9.51 -11.31 0.49
CA GLU A 40 9.20 -12.31 1.52
C GLU A 40 8.53 -13.55 0.90
N GLN A 41 7.61 -13.34 -0.04
CA GLN A 41 6.88 -14.43 -0.71
C GLN A 41 7.68 -15.09 -1.83
N ASN A 42 8.51 -14.33 -2.54
CA ASN A 42 9.38 -14.81 -3.61
C ASN A 42 10.79 -14.20 -3.53
N PRO A 43 11.67 -14.80 -2.71
CA PRO A 43 13.05 -14.33 -2.55
C PRO A 43 13.88 -14.37 -3.84
N GLN A 44 13.47 -15.14 -4.86
CA GLN A 44 14.20 -15.25 -6.14
C GLN A 44 14.15 -13.98 -6.98
N LEU A 45 13.24 -13.06 -6.65
CA LEU A 45 13.11 -11.74 -7.27
C LEU A 45 14.06 -10.69 -6.65
N LYS A 46 14.85 -11.05 -5.63
CA LYS A 46 15.82 -10.14 -5.02
C LYS A 46 16.81 -9.63 -6.07
N GLY A 47 16.92 -8.30 -6.16
CA GLY A 47 17.75 -7.62 -7.16
C GLY A 47 17.19 -7.62 -8.59
N LYS A 48 15.97 -8.15 -8.81
CA LYS A 48 15.32 -8.23 -10.14
C LYS A 48 14.10 -7.32 -10.27
N LEU A 49 13.66 -6.67 -9.20
CA LEU A 49 12.54 -5.73 -9.22
C LEU A 49 13.02 -4.35 -9.72
N GLY A 50 12.36 -3.84 -10.76
CA GLY A 50 12.54 -2.47 -11.25
C GLY A 50 11.46 -1.53 -10.71
N PHE A 51 11.80 -0.26 -10.51
CA PHE A 51 10.89 0.78 -10.04
C PHE A 51 10.90 1.94 -11.02
N PHE A 52 9.72 2.42 -11.39
CA PHE A 52 9.55 3.57 -12.27
C PHE A 52 8.26 4.32 -11.90
N PRO A 53 8.15 5.61 -12.25
CA PRO A 53 6.93 6.38 -12.02
C PRO A 53 5.72 5.73 -12.72
N VAL A 54 4.53 5.85 -12.11
CA VAL A 54 3.29 5.38 -12.75
C VAL A 54 3.19 6.01 -14.14
N PRO A 55 3.01 5.22 -15.23
CA PRO A 55 2.92 5.77 -16.58
C PRO A 55 1.75 6.74 -16.73
N GLY A 56 1.99 7.88 -17.38
CA GLY A 56 0.94 8.84 -17.73
C GLY A 56 0.44 8.68 -19.16
N LYS A 57 -0.43 9.60 -19.59
CA LYS A 57 -1.07 9.55 -20.92
C LYS A 57 -0.10 9.74 -22.09
N THR A 58 1.09 10.26 -21.82
CA THR A 58 2.14 10.50 -22.83
C THR A 58 3.48 10.06 -22.27
N ALA A 59 4.40 9.62 -23.12
CA ALA A 59 5.74 9.20 -22.70
C ALA A 59 6.51 10.28 -21.91
N ALA A 60 6.25 11.56 -22.15
CA ALA A 60 6.94 12.67 -21.50
C ALA A 60 6.37 13.05 -20.12
N LYS A 61 5.27 12.44 -19.66
CA LYS A 61 4.57 12.87 -18.44
C LYS A 61 4.18 11.66 -17.58
N PRO A 62 4.66 11.58 -16.33
CA PRO A 62 4.15 10.60 -15.37
C PRO A 62 2.65 10.76 -15.13
N GLY A 63 2.00 9.66 -14.74
CA GLY A 63 0.62 9.64 -14.29
C GLY A 63 0.48 10.33 -12.94
N ALA A 64 -0.71 10.88 -12.69
CA ALA A 64 -1.06 11.32 -11.35
C ALA A 64 -1.11 10.10 -10.43
N VAL A 65 -0.59 10.25 -9.22
CA VAL A 65 -0.59 9.21 -8.19
C VAL A 65 -1.60 9.56 -7.10
N PHE A 66 -2.20 8.55 -6.50
CA PHE A 66 -2.91 8.71 -5.25
C PHE A 66 -1.91 8.61 -4.10
N THR A 67 -1.80 9.67 -3.29
CA THR A 67 -1.01 9.66 -2.07
C THR A 67 -1.85 9.06 -0.95
N GLY A 68 -1.64 7.76 -0.71
CA GLY A 68 -2.22 7.06 0.44
C GLY A 68 -1.25 7.00 1.62
N GLY A 69 -1.64 6.24 2.64
CA GLY A 69 -0.87 6.02 3.86
C GLY A 69 -1.79 5.56 4.98
N SER A 70 -1.20 5.31 6.15
CA SER A 70 -1.95 5.06 7.37
C SER A 70 -2.04 6.33 8.20
N ASP A 71 -3.23 6.63 8.71
CA ASP A 71 -3.44 7.67 9.70
C ASP A 71 -3.46 7.05 11.10
N LEU A 72 -2.74 7.68 12.04
CA LEU A 72 -2.85 7.36 13.45
C LEU A 72 -3.89 8.28 14.09
N VAL A 73 -4.86 7.71 14.80
CA VAL A 73 -5.96 8.46 15.41
C VAL A 73 -6.10 8.12 16.90
N VAL A 74 -6.29 9.15 17.73
CA VAL A 74 -6.64 8.98 19.15
C VAL A 74 -8.15 9.05 19.27
N THR A 75 -8.77 7.97 19.78
CA THR A 75 -10.22 7.96 19.94
C THR A 75 -10.65 8.82 21.13
N ARG A 76 -11.85 9.42 21.07
CA ARG A 76 -12.41 10.21 22.19
C ARG A 76 -12.44 9.46 23.53
N ARG A 77 -12.53 8.12 23.50
CA ARG A 77 -12.61 7.26 24.69
C ARG A 77 -11.24 6.82 25.23
N SER A 78 -10.13 7.36 24.71
CA SER A 78 -8.80 7.06 25.24
C SER A 78 -8.71 7.45 26.72
N ASP A 79 -8.19 6.56 27.56
CA ASP A 79 -8.05 6.79 28.99
C ASP A 79 -6.94 7.80 29.30
N ASP A 80 -5.95 7.92 28.41
CA ASP A 80 -4.85 8.88 28.49
C ASP A 80 -4.56 9.46 27.10
N HIS A 81 -5.05 10.68 26.85
CA HIS A 81 -4.87 11.36 25.56
C HIS A 81 -3.46 11.89 25.39
N ASP A 82 -2.83 12.39 26.45
CA ASP A 82 -1.51 13.01 26.39
C ASP A 82 -0.44 11.96 26.07
N ALA A 83 -0.51 10.79 26.73
CA ALA A 83 0.38 9.68 26.42
C ALA A 83 0.17 9.15 24.99
N ALA A 84 -1.09 9.03 24.54
CA ALA A 84 -1.41 8.59 23.18
C ALA A 84 -0.87 9.56 22.12
N LEU A 85 -1.05 10.87 22.32
CA LEU A 85 -0.49 11.90 21.43
C LEU A 85 1.04 11.88 21.42
N LYS A 86 1.68 11.63 22.58
CA LYS A 86 3.13 11.49 22.65
C LYS A 86 3.63 10.34 21.78
N VAL A 87 2.99 9.18 21.81
CA VAL A 87 3.36 8.05 20.94
C VAL A 87 3.25 8.41 19.46
N ILE A 88 2.17 9.10 19.06
CA ILE A 88 2.00 9.54 17.67
C ILE A 88 3.12 10.50 17.27
N ALA A 89 3.47 11.48 18.14
CA ALA A 89 4.54 12.44 17.85
C ALA A 89 5.89 11.73 17.66
N GLU A 90 6.25 10.81 18.55
CA GLU A 90 7.51 10.05 18.45
C GLU A 90 7.58 9.15 17.20
N LEU A 91 6.43 8.65 16.71
CA LEU A 91 6.35 7.85 15.49
C LEU A 91 6.35 8.69 14.21
N ALA A 92 5.82 9.91 14.26
CA ALA A 92 5.71 10.79 13.11
C ALA A 92 7.01 11.56 12.80
N GLY A 93 7.88 11.73 13.80
CA GLY A 93 9.15 12.47 13.69
C GLY A 93 9.03 13.92 14.12
#